data_AF-S5VVY8-F1
#
_entry.id   AF-S5VVY8-F1
#
_cell.length_a   1.000
_cell.length_b   1.000
_cell.length_c   1.000
_cell.angle_alpha   90.00
_cell.angle_beta   90.00
_cell.angle_gamma   90.00
#
_symmetry.space_group_name_H-M   'P 1'
#
loop_
_entity.id
_entity.type
_entity.pdbx_description
1 polymer ?
#
loop_
_entity_poly.entity_id
_entity_poly.type
_entity_poly.pdbx_seq_one_letter_code
_entity_poly.pdbx_strand_id
1 'polypeptide(L)'
;MGATVTEVMHAGHVAPTVGVDRLRSVWSWSSLLYNTDQQAGIPVDKQERFLLPRDYKQLCQAFGAGEFSQVVSVLCADETRVADLLRTWRLLLSNDDSSDGPFAPYRIHAPGKTGGLIPWGMSRAADAFYWQVTDGPIDAWPVLAKTEDSENWHRYEMTATEFLYRILADPGFRPYTVAQSAPGLSFEPA
;
A
#
# COMPACT_ATOMS: atom_id res chain seq x y z
N MET A 1 12.74 -28.34 -11.87
CA MET A 1 13.68 -27.29 -11.40
C MET A 1 12.94 -26.52 -10.33
N GLY A 2 13.34 -26.70 -9.06
CA GLY A 2 12.60 -26.21 -7.90
C GLY A 2 12.86 -24.74 -7.65
N ALA A 3 11.79 -23.98 -7.41
CA ALA A 3 11.87 -22.59 -6.96
C ALA A 3 12.31 -22.56 -5.50
N THR A 4 13.41 -21.85 -5.23
CA THR A 4 13.96 -21.68 -3.88
C THR A 4 13.29 -20.48 -3.25
N VAL A 5 12.41 -20.70 -2.27
CA VAL A 5 11.87 -19.66 -1.39
C VAL A 5 12.93 -19.39 -0.32
N THR A 6 13.54 -18.21 -0.36
CA THR A 6 14.50 -17.81 0.69
C THR A 6 13.72 -17.28 1.89
N GLU A 7 13.57 -18.12 2.90
CA GLU A 7 13.00 -17.79 4.20
C GLU A 7 14.01 -16.95 5.01
N VAL A 8 13.59 -15.77 5.48
CA VAL A 8 14.35 -14.98 6.46
C VAL A 8 13.60 -14.98 7.78
N MET A 9 14.23 -15.56 8.80
CA MET A 9 13.68 -15.80 10.13
C MET A 9 13.51 -14.51 10.97
N HIS A 10 12.33 -14.41 11.58
CA HIS A 10 11.92 -13.75 12.82
C HIS A 10 12.66 -12.51 13.36
N ALA A 11 11.90 -11.43 13.52
CA ALA A 11 11.97 -10.56 14.69
C ALA A 11 10.60 -9.96 15.04
N GLY A 12 10.14 -10.23 16.27
CA GLY A 12 9.33 -9.33 17.10
C GLY A 12 7.92 -8.97 16.62
N HIS A 13 6.92 -9.40 17.38
CA HIS A 13 5.56 -8.88 17.35
C HIS A 13 5.59 -7.36 17.67
N VAL A 14 5.57 -6.50 16.65
CA VAL A 14 5.43 -5.04 16.81
C VAL A 14 3.96 -4.69 16.67
N ALA A 15 3.42 -4.01 17.68
CA ALA A 15 2.03 -3.60 17.73
C ALA A 15 1.62 -2.74 16.50
N PRO A 16 0.37 -2.88 16.00
CA PRO A 16 -0.09 -2.27 14.75
C PRO A 16 -0.26 -0.74 14.77
N THR A 17 0.00 -0.08 15.90
CA THR A 17 -0.14 1.38 16.07
C THR A 17 1.13 2.18 15.78
N VAL A 18 2.27 1.52 15.55
CA VAL A 18 3.58 2.18 15.53
C VAL A 18 3.85 2.98 14.23
N GLY A 19 3.24 2.62 13.10
CA GLY A 19 3.55 3.24 11.80
C GLY A 19 3.12 4.70 11.67
N VAL A 20 1.84 4.99 11.95
CA VAL A 20 1.30 6.36 11.87
C VAL A 20 1.94 7.28 12.90
N ASP A 21 2.15 6.79 14.13
CA ASP A 21 2.79 7.59 15.17
C ASP A 21 4.30 7.79 14.92
N ARG A 22 4.99 6.87 14.22
CA ARG A 22 6.36 7.11 13.74
C ARG A 22 6.42 8.13 12.61
N LEU A 23 5.51 8.04 11.64
CA LEU A 23 5.35 9.07 10.60
C LEU A 23 5.10 10.45 11.24
N ARG A 24 4.26 10.51 12.29
CA ARG A 24 4.05 11.73 13.10
C ARG A 24 5.29 12.18 13.87
N SER A 25 6.10 11.26 14.39
CA SER A 25 7.27 11.60 15.23
C SER A 25 8.46 12.17 14.43
N VAL A 26 8.61 11.78 13.17
CA VAL A 26 9.65 12.30 12.28
C VAL A 26 9.29 13.71 11.79
N TRP A 27 8.01 14.07 11.88
CA TRP A 27 7.45 15.31 11.35
C TRP A 27 7.14 16.26 12.51
N SER A 28 7.91 17.34 12.69
CA SER A 28 7.61 18.40 13.68
C SER A 28 6.33 19.15 13.30
N TRP A 29 5.17 18.62 13.63
CA TRP A 29 3.89 19.17 13.22
C TRP A 29 3.09 19.74 14.41
N SER A 30 2.72 21.01 14.27
CA SER A 30 1.80 21.73 15.14
C SER A 30 0.37 21.37 14.76
N SER A 31 -0.38 20.91 15.75
CA SER A 31 -1.78 20.51 15.76
C SER A 31 -2.70 21.19 14.74
N LEU A 32 -3.19 20.40 13.77
CA LEU A 32 -4.56 20.55 13.27
C LEU A 32 -5.32 19.30 13.68
N LEU A 33 -5.95 19.40 14.85
CA LEU A 33 -7.04 18.52 15.27
C LEU A 33 -8.16 18.66 14.23
N TYR A 34 -8.68 17.57 13.67
CA TYR A 34 -10.13 17.44 13.48
C TYR A 34 -10.59 16.00 13.21
N ASN A 35 -11.58 15.64 14.02
CA ASN A 35 -12.61 14.62 13.94
C ASN A 35 -12.26 13.12 13.87
N THR A 36 -12.33 12.49 15.05
CA THR A 36 -12.32 11.04 15.26
C THR A 36 -13.76 10.53 15.27
N ASP A 37 -14.38 10.39 14.10
CA ASP A 37 -15.47 9.43 13.94
C ASP A 37 -15.70 9.14 12.45
N GLN A 38 -16.30 7.98 12.15
CA GLN A 38 -16.57 7.34 10.85
C GLN A 38 -15.74 6.07 10.62
N GLN A 39 -16.11 5.02 11.36
CA GLN A 39 -16.04 3.65 10.90
C GLN A 39 -17.07 3.44 9.77
N ALA A 40 -16.70 3.74 8.53
CA ALA A 40 -17.49 3.36 7.37
C ALA A 40 -16.57 2.96 6.21
N GLY A 41 -16.70 1.70 5.76
CA GLY A 41 -16.06 1.23 4.53
C GLY A 41 -16.57 2.02 3.32
N ILE A 42 -15.76 2.07 2.27
CA ILE A 42 -16.00 2.91 1.10
C ILE A 42 -16.96 2.17 0.16
N PRO A 43 -18.15 2.72 -0.16
CA PRO A 43 -19.11 2.08 -1.04
C PRO A 43 -18.71 2.25 -2.51
N VAL A 44 -18.57 1.14 -3.23
CA VAL A 44 -18.12 1.10 -4.64
C VAL A 44 -19.29 0.87 -5.61
N ASP A 45 -20.34 0.25 -5.10
CA ASP A 45 -21.72 0.17 -5.56
C ASP A 45 -22.42 -0.56 -4.39
N LYS A 46 -23.76 -0.70 -4.36
CA LYS A 46 -24.45 -1.28 -3.17
C LYS A 46 -23.97 -2.66 -2.69
N GLN A 47 -23.10 -3.35 -3.43
CA GLN A 47 -22.61 -4.69 -3.11
C GLN A 47 -21.09 -4.87 -3.01
N GLU A 48 -20.27 -3.84 -3.20
CA GLU A 48 -18.81 -3.97 -3.09
C GLU A 48 -18.25 -2.94 -2.11
N ARG A 49 -17.77 -3.44 -0.97
CA ARG A 49 -17.00 -2.64 -0.01
C ARG A 49 -15.62 -3.27 0.10
N PHE A 50 -14.58 -2.53 -0.29
CA PHE A 50 -13.23 -2.93 0.05
C PHE A 50 -13.04 -2.81 1.55
N LEU A 51 -12.71 -3.94 2.17
CA LEU A 51 -12.21 -3.94 3.53
C LEU A 51 -10.74 -3.51 3.44
N LEU A 52 -10.48 -2.24 3.72
CA LEU A 52 -9.12 -1.69 3.76
C LEU A 52 -8.55 -1.77 5.18
N PRO A 53 -7.23 -2.05 5.32
CA PRO A 53 -6.52 -1.95 6.58
C PRO A 53 -6.79 -0.63 7.29
N ARG A 54 -6.95 -0.68 8.62
CA ARG A 54 -7.31 0.46 9.45
C ARG A 54 -6.28 1.59 9.37
N ASP A 55 -5.01 1.25 9.46
CA ASP A 55 -3.91 2.21 9.43
C ASP A 55 -3.84 2.96 8.10
N TYR A 56 -4.15 2.28 7.00
CA TYR A 56 -4.18 2.90 5.69
C TYR A 56 -5.37 3.86 5.52
N LYS A 57 -6.54 3.52 6.08
CA LYS A 57 -7.65 4.48 6.13
C LYS A 57 -7.27 5.73 6.93
N GLN A 58 -6.53 5.57 8.02
CA GLN A 58 -6.02 6.71 8.81
C GLN A 58 -5.00 7.55 8.02
N LEU A 59 -4.11 6.91 7.24
CA LEU A 59 -3.21 7.61 6.32
C LEU A 59 -4.00 8.45 5.31
N CYS A 60 -4.97 7.85 4.62
CA CYS A 60 -5.81 8.55 3.65
C CYS A 60 -6.66 9.65 4.29
N GLN A 61 -7.13 9.48 5.53
CA GLN A 61 -7.84 10.53 6.26
C GLN A 61 -6.92 11.70 6.64
N ALA A 62 -5.66 11.42 6.98
CA ALA A 62 -4.71 12.44 7.41
C ALA A 62 -4.13 13.24 6.23
N PHE A 63 -3.85 12.59 5.11
CA PHE A 63 -3.14 13.20 3.98
C PHE A 63 -4.03 13.36 2.73
N GLY A 64 -5.01 12.48 2.53
CA GLY A 64 -5.70 12.35 1.25
C GLY A 64 -4.86 11.59 0.23
N ALA A 65 -5.35 11.56 -1.02
CA ALA A 65 -4.58 11.02 -2.14
C ALA A 65 -3.47 12.00 -2.52
N GLY A 66 -2.29 11.51 -2.90
CA GLY A 66 -1.16 12.38 -3.24
C GLY A 66 0.17 11.66 -3.29
N GLU A 67 1.23 12.45 -3.48
CA GLU A 67 2.60 11.98 -3.63
C GLU A 67 3.42 12.33 -2.38
N PHE A 68 4.10 11.34 -1.82
CA PHE A 68 5.03 11.50 -0.71
C PHE A 68 6.45 11.68 -1.25
N SER A 69 7.09 12.78 -0.82
CA SER A 69 8.47 13.17 -1.15
C SER A 69 8.79 13.22 -2.64
N GLN A 70 7.77 13.50 -3.46
CA GLN A 70 7.83 13.42 -4.92
C GLN A 70 8.29 12.07 -5.51
N VAL A 71 8.05 10.98 -4.77
CA VAL A 71 8.50 9.64 -5.14
C VAL A 71 7.37 8.62 -5.12
N VAL A 72 6.54 8.60 -4.07
CA VAL A 72 5.53 7.54 -3.89
C VAL A 72 4.13 8.11 -3.91
N SER A 73 3.34 7.69 -4.88
CA SER A 73 1.92 8.00 -4.96
C SER A 73 1.10 6.99 -4.17
N VAL A 74 0.29 7.50 -3.24
CA VAL A 74 -0.62 6.73 -2.40
C VAL A 74 -2.03 6.86 -2.97
N LEU A 75 -2.64 5.71 -3.28
CA LEU A 75 -3.99 5.63 -3.81
C LEU A 75 -4.99 5.62 -2.66
N CYS A 76 -5.81 6.66 -2.55
CA CYS A 76 -6.93 6.66 -1.61
C CYS A 76 -8.21 6.35 -2.36
N ALA A 77 -9.16 5.71 -1.68
CA ALA A 77 -10.47 5.47 -2.26
C ALA A 77 -11.31 6.76 -2.12
N ASP A 78 -11.09 7.65 -3.09
CA ASP A 78 -11.77 8.92 -3.28
C ASP A 78 -12.11 9.05 -4.77
N GLU A 79 -13.37 8.82 -5.11
CA GLU A 79 -13.86 8.77 -6.50
C GLU A 79 -13.75 10.11 -7.25
N THR A 80 -13.43 11.20 -6.53
CA THR A 80 -13.33 12.55 -7.12
C THR A 80 -11.92 12.91 -7.56
N ARG A 81 -10.91 12.07 -7.30
CA ARG A 81 -9.49 12.38 -7.54
C ARG A 81 -8.81 11.45 -8.54
N VAL A 82 -7.65 11.90 -9.05
CA VAL A 82 -6.84 11.18 -10.05
C VAL A 82 -6.18 9.93 -9.47
N ALA A 83 -5.76 9.98 -8.21
CA ALA A 83 -5.18 8.86 -7.46
C ALA A 83 -6.24 8.05 -6.70
N ASP A 84 -7.26 7.60 -7.45
CA ASP A 84 -8.36 6.78 -6.95
C ASP A 84 -8.01 5.28 -6.99
N LEU A 85 -7.97 4.67 -5.81
CA LEU A 85 -7.77 3.24 -5.63
C LEU A 85 -8.79 2.40 -6.39
N LEU A 86 -10.07 2.79 -6.37
CA LEU A 86 -11.15 1.99 -6.98
C LEU A 86 -11.06 1.99 -8.49
N ARG A 87 -10.82 3.16 -9.09
CA ARG A 87 -10.56 3.28 -10.53
C ARG A 87 -9.35 2.46 -10.94
N THR A 88 -8.24 2.58 -10.20
CA THR A 88 -7.01 1.86 -10.50
C THR A 88 -7.23 0.35 -10.42
N TRP A 89 -7.84 -0.13 -9.33
CA TRP A 89 -8.16 -1.54 -9.16
C TRP A 89 -9.06 -2.08 -10.28
N ARG A 90 -10.14 -1.37 -10.66
CA ARG A 90 -11.04 -1.78 -11.77
C ARG A 90 -10.29 -1.89 -13.10
N LEU A 91 -9.38 -0.96 -13.38
CA LEU A 91 -8.55 -0.99 -14.57
C LEU A 91 -7.63 -2.21 -14.58
N LEU A 92 -6.91 -2.46 -13.47
CA LEU A 92 -6.02 -3.62 -13.37
C LEU A 92 -6.80 -4.94 -13.44
N LEU A 93 -7.96 -5.04 -12.79
CA LEU A 93 -8.83 -6.22 -12.85
C LEU A 93 -9.29 -6.50 -14.29
N SER A 94 -9.62 -5.46 -15.06
CA SER A 94 -10.04 -5.62 -16.45
C SER A 94 -8.91 -6.11 -17.37
N ASN A 95 -7.65 -5.84 -16.99
CA ASN A 95 -6.45 -6.27 -17.73
C ASN A 95 -5.89 -7.61 -17.22
N ASP A 96 -6.47 -8.22 -16.19
CA ASP A 96 -6.03 -9.49 -15.60
C ASP A 96 -6.70 -10.70 -16.29
N ASP A 97 -6.42 -10.88 -17.57
CA ASP A 97 -7.12 -11.81 -18.46
C ASP A 97 -6.55 -13.24 -18.50
N SER A 98 -5.33 -13.47 -17.99
CA SER A 98 -4.60 -14.72 -18.16
C SER A 98 -3.77 -15.10 -16.92
N SER A 99 -3.56 -16.41 -16.73
CA SER A 99 -2.77 -16.93 -15.60
C SER A 99 -1.27 -16.64 -15.71
N ASP A 100 -0.79 -16.40 -16.92
CA ASP A 100 0.60 -16.04 -17.22
C ASP A 100 0.74 -14.53 -17.52
N GLY A 101 -0.26 -13.76 -17.10
CA GLY A 101 -0.30 -12.31 -17.30
C GLY A 101 0.67 -11.55 -16.39
N PRO A 102 0.64 -10.20 -16.43
CA PRO A 102 1.61 -9.35 -15.74
C PRO A 102 1.59 -9.49 -14.20
N PHE A 103 0.53 -10.07 -13.65
CA PHE A 103 0.36 -10.29 -12.21
C PHE A 103 0.77 -11.69 -11.74
N ALA A 104 1.13 -12.60 -12.64
CA ALA A 104 1.50 -13.97 -12.30
C ALA A 104 2.63 -14.01 -11.23
N PRO A 105 2.59 -14.97 -10.28
CA PRO A 105 1.58 -16.03 -10.12
C PRO A 105 0.30 -15.57 -9.41
N TYR A 106 0.17 -14.28 -9.11
CA TYR A 106 -0.99 -13.70 -8.45
C TYR A 106 -2.04 -13.23 -9.47
N ARG A 107 -3.16 -12.74 -8.95
CA ARG A 107 -4.28 -12.15 -9.69
C ARG A 107 -4.78 -10.93 -8.95
N ILE A 108 -5.40 -10.00 -9.65
CA ILE A 108 -6.09 -8.87 -9.01
C ILE A 108 -7.29 -9.42 -8.25
N HIS A 109 -7.51 -8.92 -7.03
CA HIS A 109 -8.60 -9.38 -6.18
C HIS A 109 -9.95 -9.11 -6.87
N ALA A 110 -10.70 -10.18 -7.13
CA ALA A 110 -12.05 -10.07 -7.67
C ALA A 110 -13.09 -10.04 -6.53
N PRO A 111 -14.18 -9.27 -6.66
CA PRO A 111 -15.21 -9.20 -5.64
C PRO A 111 -15.81 -10.57 -5.33
N GLY A 112 -16.00 -10.87 -4.04
CA GLY A 112 -16.55 -12.16 -3.59
C GLY A 112 -15.59 -13.35 -3.73
N LYS A 113 -14.33 -13.13 -4.09
CA LYS A 113 -13.26 -14.15 -4.05
C LYS A 113 -12.38 -13.97 -2.83
N THR A 114 -11.80 -15.04 -2.33
CA THR A 114 -10.69 -14.97 -1.38
C THR A 114 -9.38 -14.84 -2.15
N GLY A 115 -8.41 -14.14 -1.58
CA GLY A 115 -7.10 -13.96 -2.21
C GLY A 115 -7.03 -12.86 -3.26
N GLY A 116 -5.84 -12.72 -3.86
CA GLY A 116 -5.56 -11.72 -4.90
C GLY A 116 -4.94 -10.43 -4.37
N LEU A 117 -4.70 -9.50 -5.29
CA LEU A 117 -3.98 -8.26 -5.04
C LEU A 117 -4.91 -7.05 -5.11
N ILE A 118 -4.76 -6.13 -4.17
CA ILE A 118 -5.39 -4.81 -4.20
C ILE A 118 -4.28 -3.76 -4.30
N PRO A 119 -4.23 -2.92 -5.35
CA PRO A 119 -3.22 -1.88 -5.47
C PRO A 119 -3.46 -0.80 -4.41
N TRP A 120 -2.39 -0.28 -3.83
CA TRP A 120 -2.47 0.84 -2.89
C TRP A 120 -1.46 1.95 -3.19
N GLY A 121 -0.39 1.67 -3.92
CA GLY A 121 0.56 2.71 -4.26
C GLY A 121 1.46 2.36 -5.43
N MET A 122 2.18 3.36 -5.91
CA MET A 122 3.23 3.20 -6.90
C MET A 122 4.36 4.19 -6.66
N SER A 123 5.58 3.81 -7.02
CA SER A 123 6.71 4.75 -7.09
C SER A 123 6.73 5.47 -8.44
N ARG A 124 7.43 6.59 -8.50
CA ARG A 124 7.73 7.31 -9.75
C ARG A 124 8.57 6.49 -10.73
N ALA A 125 9.30 5.49 -10.23
CA ALA A 125 10.00 4.49 -11.03
C ALA A 125 9.06 3.36 -11.52
N ALA A 126 7.74 3.53 -11.37
CA ALA A 126 6.71 2.56 -11.70
C ALA A 126 6.77 1.26 -10.89
N ASP A 127 7.46 1.23 -9.75
CA ASP A 127 7.31 0.12 -8.80
C ASP A 127 5.88 0.11 -8.27
N ALA A 128 5.23 -1.05 -8.28
CA ALA A 128 3.84 -1.17 -7.89
C ALA A 128 3.71 -1.87 -6.54
N PHE A 129 2.81 -1.36 -5.69
CA PHE A 129 2.59 -1.84 -4.33
C PHE A 129 1.14 -2.28 -4.12
N TYR A 130 1.01 -3.46 -3.51
CA TYR A 130 -0.25 -4.15 -3.34
C TYR A 130 -0.40 -4.68 -1.92
N TRP A 131 -1.64 -4.88 -1.48
CA TRP A 131 -1.92 -5.83 -0.42
C TRP A 131 -2.16 -7.20 -1.02
N GLN A 132 -1.64 -8.26 -0.39
CA GLN A 132 -2.18 -9.59 -0.60
C GLN A 132 -3.41 -9.77 0.27
N VAL A 133 -4.57 -9.95 -0.34
CA VAL A 133 -5.74 -10.42 0.39
C VAL A 133 -5.46 -11.84 0.86
N THR A 134 -5.70 -12.09 2.14
CA THR A 134 -5.60 -13.42 2.74
C THR A 134 -6.84 -13.69 3.59
N ASP A 135 -7.01 -14.93 4.03
CA ASP A 135 -8.10 -15.30 4.95
C ASP A 135 -7.86 -14.82 6.40
N GLY A 136 -6.70 -14.18 6.65
CA GLY A 136 -6.37 -13.58 7.94
C GLY A 136 -7.03 -12.21 8.18
N PRO A 137 -6.73 -11.58 9.32
CA PRO A 137 -7.23 -10.24 9.64
C PRO A 137 -6.85 -9.23 8.56
N ILE A 138 -7.79 -8.36 8.18
CA ILE A 138 -7.57 -7.30 7.18
C ILE A 138 -6.40 -6.39 7.57
N ASP A 139 -6.27 -6.09 8.86
CA ASP A 139 -5.18 -5.25 9.39
C ASP A 139 -3.80 -5.96 9.38
N ALA A 140 -3.75 -7.24 9.00
CA ALA A 140 -2.54 -8.04 8.89
C ALA A 140 -2.26 -8.49 7.45
N TRP A 141 -2.95 -7.91 6.45
CA TRP A 141 -2.64 -8.21 5.07
C TRP A 141 -1.20 -7.76 4.73
N PRO A 142 -0.37 -8.67 4.20
CA PRO A 142 1.01 -8.40 3.82
C PRO A 142 1.08 -7.45 2.62
N VAL A 143 2.19 -6.75 2.50
CA VAL A 143 2.51 -5.96 1.32
C VAL A 143 3.25 -6.82 0.30
N LEU A 144 2.80 -6.75 -0.96
CA LEU A 144 3.59 -7.19 -2.11
C LEU A 144 4.06 -5.99 -2.90
N ALA A 145 5.32 -6.04 -3.29
CA ALA A 145 5.93 -5.04 -4.14
C ALA A 145 6.56 -5.72 -5.34
N LYS A 146 6.46 -5.06 -6.49
CA LYS A 146 7.08 -5.48 -7.75
C LYS A 146 7.77 -4.25 -8.33
N THR A 147 9.03 -4.40 -8.70
CA THR A 147 9.72 -3.34 -9.45
C THR A 147 9.30 -3.40 -10.91
N GLU A 148 9.21 -2.26 -11.60
CA GLU A 148 8.81 -2.24 -13.02
C GLU A 148 9.71 -3.16 -13.89
N ASP A 149 11.01 -3.14 -13.63
CA ASP A 149 12.00 -3.90 -14.41
C ASP A 149 12.14 -5.38 -14.00
N SER A 150 11.29 -5.91 -13.11
CA SER A 150 11.40 -7.29 -12.63
C SER A 150 10.08 -8.02 -12.54
N GLU A 151 10.12 -9.30 -12.91
CA GLU A 151 9.02 -10.24 -12.62
C GLU A 151 9.03 -10.72 -11.16
N ASN A 152 10.07 -10.38 -10.40
CA ASN A 152 10.21 -10.82 -9.01
C ASN A 152 9.30 -10.03 -8.08
N TRP A 153 8.50 -10.77 -7.34
CA TRP A 153 7.68 -10.25 -6.25
C TRP A 153 8.44 -10.28 -4.93
N HIS A 154 8.38 -9.17 -4.19
CA HIS A 154 8.88 -9.09 -2.82
C HIS A 154 7.69 -9.00 -1.87
N ARG A 155 7.64 -9.91 -0.91
CA ARG A 155 6.57 -9.98 0.09
C ARG A 155 7.09 -9.51 1.45
N TYR A 156 6.30 -8.67 2.12
CA TYR A 156 6.64 -8.08 3.40
C TYR A 156 5.49 -8.27 4.40
N GLU A 157 5.79 -8.89 5.54
CA GLU A 157 4.85 -9.05 6.67
C GLU A 157 4.79 -7.76 7.50
N MET A 158 4.32 -6.68 6.88
CA MET A 158 4.14 -5.37 7.48
C MET A 158 2.96 -4.65 6.83
N THR A 159 2.51 -3.57 7.46
CA THR A 159 1.43 -2.76 6.91
C THR A 159 1.93 -1.86 5.76
N ALA A 160 1.01 -1.36 4.95
CA ALA A 160 1.35 -0.41 3.88
C ALA A 160 1.94 0.90 4.44
N THR A 161 1.51 1.35 5.62
CA THR A 161 2.07 2.56 6.25
C THR A 161 3.51 2.36 6.74
N GLU A 162 3.83 1.20 7.32
CA GLU A 162 5.21 0.85 7.69
C GLU A 162 6.09 0.68 6.45
N PHE A 163 5.58 0.05 5.40
CA PHE A 163 6.31 -0.10 4.14
C PHE A 163 6.61 1.27 3.50
N LEU A 164 5.62 2.17 3.45
CA LEU A 164 5.80 3.55 2.99
C LEU A 164 6.84 4.30 3.83
N TYR A 165 6.78 4.19 5.16
CA TYR A 165 7.77 4.78 6.04
C TYR A 165 9.19 4.30 5.70
N ARG A 166 9.39 2.99 5.50
CA ARG A 166 10.71 2.44 5.18
C ARG A 166 11.22 2.90 3.82
N ILE A 167 10.36 3.00 2.81
CA ILE A 167 10.75 3.58 1.51
C ILE A 167 11.32 4.99 1.71
N LEU A 168 10.64 5.81 2.51
CA LEU A 168 10.96 7.23 2.66
C LEU A 168 12.10 7.49 3.63
N ALA A 169 12.29 6.65 4.65
CA ALA A 169 13.12 6.98 5.80
C ALA A 169 14.16 5.91 6.18
N ASP A 170 14.14 4.71 5.59
CA ASP A 170 15.11 3.64 5.90
C ASP A 170 16.08 3.44 4.72
N PRO A 171 17.33 3.95 4.79
CA PRO A 171 18.34 3.77 3.74
C PRO A 171 18.71 2.31 3.43
N GLY A 172 18.42 1.39 4.34
CA GLY A 172 18.68 -0.05 4.19
C GLY A 172 17.55 -0.80 3.49
N PHE A 173 16.38 -0.18 3.30
CA PHE A 173 15.20 -0.85 2.76
C PHE A 173 15.21 -0.99 1.23
N ARG A 174 16.12 -1.80 0.72
CA ARG A 174 16.28 -2.10 -0.71
C ARG A 174 15.25 -3.14 -1.19
N PRO A 175 14.86 -3.12 -2.48
CA PRO A 175 15.30 -2.20 -3.52
C PRO A 175 14.55 -0.85 -3.52
N TYR A 176 13.48 -0.70 -2.73
CA TYR A 176 12.51 0.40 -2.89
C TYR A 176 12.86 1.73 -2.23
N THR A 177 13.81 1.76 -1.30
CA THR A 177 14.08 2.97 -0.52
C THR A 177 14.65 4.11 -1.37
N VAL A 178 14.11 5.29 -1.09
CA VAL A 178 14.56 6.58 -1.63
C VAL A 178 15.10 7.50 -0.54
N ALA A 179 15.29 7.00 0.69
CA ALA A 179 15.70 7.81 1.83
C ALA A 179 17.01 8.59 1.61
N GLN A 180 17.88 8.13 0.70
CA GLN A 180 19.13 8.82 0.35
C GLN A 180 18.96 9.85 -0.79
N SER A 181 17.87 9.75 -1.56
CA SER A 181 17.61 10.54 -2.77
C SER A 181 16.48 11.56 -2.58
N ALA A 182 15.63 11.39 -1.56
CA ALA A 182 14.53 12.29 -1.27
C ALA A 182 15.07 13.64 -0.73
N PRO A 183 14.74 14.78 -1.36
CA PRO A 183 15.25 16.10 -0.97
C PRO A 183 14.69 16.62 0.38
N GLY A 184 13.96 15.79 1.10
CA GLY A 184 13.23 16.09 2.33
C GLY A 184 11.86 15.41 2.32
N LEU A 185 11.35 15.05 3.49
CA LEU A 185 10.02 14.44 3.61
C LEU A 185 8.95 15.50 3.33
N SER A 186 8.22 15.35 2.22
CA SER A 186 7.11 16.24 1.83
C SER A 186 5.87 15.43 1.44
N PHE A 187 4.73 16.10 1.33
CA PHE A 187 3.50 15.52 0.78
C PHE A 187 2.83 16.53 -0.14
N GLU A 188 2.45 16.07 -1.33
CA GLU A 188 1.77 16.87 -2.37
C GLU A 188 0.39 16.25 -2.65
N PRO A 189 -0.71 16.92 -2.24
CA PRO A 189 -2.06 16.43 -2.52
C PRO A 189 -2.35 16.35 -4.01
N ALA A 190 -3.11 15.32 -4.42
CA ALA A 190 -3.61 15.14 -5.79
C ALA A 190 -4.90 15.93 -6.08
#